data_AF-A0A9D0Z990-F1
#
_entry.id   AF-A0A9D0Z990-F1
#
_cell.length_a   1.000
_cell.length_b   1.000
_cell.length_c   1.000
_cell.angle_alpha   90.00
_cell.angle_beta   90.00
_cell.angle_gamma   90.00
#
_symmetry.space_group_name_H-M   'P 1'
#
loop_
_entity.id
_entity.type
_entity.pdbx_description
1 polymer ?
#
loop_
_entity_poly.entity_id
_entity_poly.type
_entity_poly.pdbx_seq_one_letter_code
_entity_poly.pdbx_strand_id
1 'polypeptide(L)'
;MRSTLWTRLLAAALLVCALLAPAPCGAQETEGRHHYLLLGLDTYADDITDNARTDTMMLVTLDETYDRIILTSILRDTKIPNPSGNDTKINLLYKNHGIEGVTQVLERELEIEISGTVLINYESVKDLIDALGGVDIEITQNEANTISSILLNDDPNLPEGAGVAHMTGRIALAYMRNRWDTLDGSSGGDFSRTERQRKVLTQLLDKCRNLGLSELSDVYNAISDGVETDMTALELLTAIQHGYGLLQAQLCEYRIPADGTYRYGELNGSSVLSANWTRNKEYFHEMLDTPPEV
;
A
#
# COMPACT_ATOMS: atom_id res chain seq x y z
N MET A 1 24.39 -8.37 22.54
CA MET A 1 24.06 -7.53 23.72
C MET A 1 24.70 -6.16 23.52
N ARG A 2 23.89 -5.07 23.57
CA ARG A 2 24.08 -3.72 22.95
C ARG A 2 23.62 -3.76 21.47
N SER A 3 22.62 -3.03 20.99
CA SER A 3 22.18 -1.65 21.27
C SER A 3 20.68 -1.38 20.94
N THR A 4 19.75 -2.22 21.39
CA THR A 4 18.30 -2.12 21.01
C THR A 4 17.46 -1.12 21.81
N LEU A 5 18.04 -0.40 22.78
CA LEU A 5 17.31 0.59 23.59
C LEU A 5 17.49 2.05 23.13
N TRP A 6 18.51 2.36 22.34
CA TRP A 6 18.81 3.75 21.96
C TRP A 6 18.16 4.17 20.63
N THR A 7 17.88 3.23 19.72
CA THR A 7 17.02 3.48 18.54
C THR A 7 15.58 3.75 18.93
N ARG A 8 15.11 3.12 20.02
CA ARG A 8 13.74 3.28 20.55
C ARG A 8 13.50 4.58 21.31
N LEU A 9 14.56 5.29 21.73
CA LEU A 9 14.47 6.57 22.46
C LEU A 9 14.67 7.80 21.57
N LEU A 10 15.20 7.65 20.35
CA LEU A 10 15.39 8.74 19.40
C LEU A 10 14.19 8.93 18.46
N ALA A 11 13.42 7.86 18.15
CA ALA A 11 12.23 7.96 17.28
C ALA A 11 11.04 8.70 17.94
N ALA A 12 10.87 8.55 19.26
CA ALA A 12 9.80 9.24 20.00
C ALA A 12 10.17 10.68 20.44
N ALA A 13 11.42 11.13 20.22
CA ALA A 13 11.91 12.45 20.66
C ALA A 13 12.48 13.34 19.54
N LEU A 14 12.68 12.84 18.31
CA LEU A 14 13.22 13.63 17.19
C LEU A 14 12.16 14.34 16.33
N LEU A 15 10.88 14.19 16.68
CA LEU A 15 9.80 15.01 16.14
C LEU A 15 9.75 16.44 16.73
N VAL A 16 10.83 16.86 17.43
CA VAL A 16 10.94 18.16 18.12
C VAL A 16 12.21 18.98 17.74
N CYS A 17 13.18 18.49 16.95
CA CYS A 17 14.45 19.23 16.75
C CYS A 17 14.84 19.69 15.33
N ALA A 18 13.99 19.60 14.30
CA ALA A 18 14.32 20.13 12.97
C ALA A 18 13.59 21.44 12.60
N LEU A 19 12.97 22.11 13.57
CA LEU A 19 12.92 23.57 13.55
C LEU A 19 14.38 24.07 13.67
N LEU A 20 14.96 24.55 12.56
CA LEU A 20 16.27 25.24 12.41
C LEU A 20 17.45 24.38 11.92
N ALA A 21 17.51 24.07 10.62
CA ALA A 21 18.70 24.26 9.76
C ALA A 21 18.42 23.77 8.32
N PRO A 22 18.87 24.48 7.28
CA PRO A 22 18.75 24.01 5.91
C PRO A 22 19.94 23.12 5.53
N ALA A 23 19.72 22.32 4.47
CA ALA A 23 20.69 21.80 3.50
C ALA A 23 21.22 20.37 3.72
N PRO A 24 21.86 19.76 2.70
CA PRO A 24 21.37 19.53 1.33
C PRO A 24 21.72 18.10 0.81
N CYS A 25 21.35 17.83 -0.45
CA CYS A 25 21.96 16.85 -1.38
C CYS A 25 21.51 15.39 -1.22
N GLY A 26 21.08 14.67 -2.24
CA GLY A 26 20.97 14.99 -3.66
C GLY A 26 20.31 13.80 -4.35
N ALA A 27 19.10 14.02 -4.82
CA ALA A 27 18.38 13.23 -5.80
C ALA A 27 17.60 14.25 -6.62
N GLN A 28 17.41 13.99 -7.91
CA GLN A 28 16.72 14.93 -8.80
C GLN A 28 15.22 14.74 -8.62
N GLU A 29 14.73 15.09 -7.43
CA GLU A 29 13.32 15.11 -7.07
C GLU A 29 12.59 15.95 -8.13
N THR A 30 11.60 15.35 -8.79
CA THR A 30 10.68 16.09 -9.64
C THR A 30 9.92 17.03 -8.70
N GLU A 31 10.32 18.31 -8.69
CA GLU A 31 9.89 19.39 -7.77
C GLU A 31 8.54 19.10 -7.07
N GLY A 32 8.58 18.74 -5.79
CA GLY A 32 7.39 18.60 -4.92
C GLY A 32 6.59 17.30 -5.04
N ARG A 33 7.09 16.25 -5.72
CA ARG A 33 6.45 14.92 -5.74
C ARG A 33 7.36 13.86 -5.12
N HIS A 34 6.86 13.14 -4.13
CA HIS A 34 7.59 12.07 -3.45
C HIS A 34 6.83 10.75 -3.58
N HIS A 35 7.51 9.70 -4.05
CA HIS A 35 6.90 8.40 -4.27
C HIS A 35 7.39 7.39 -3.23
N TYR A 36 6.46 6.73 -2.54
CA TYR A 36 6.75 5.67 -1.58
C TYR A 36 6.01 4.40 -1.98
N LEU A 37 6.69 3.26 -1.92
CA LEU A 37 6.12 1.98 -2.29
C LEU A 37 5.66 1.21 -1.05
N LEU A 38 4.37 0.88 -0.99
CA LEU A 38 3.79 0.02 0.03
C LEU A 38 3.59 -1.39 -0.54
N LEU A 39 4.19 -2.38 0.12
CA LEU A 39 4.13 -3.79 -0.24
C LEU A 39 3.44 -4.57 0.88
N GLY A 40 2.43 -5.36 0.54
CA GLY A 40 1.74 -6.25 1.47
C GLY A 40 2.04 -7.71 1.19
N LEU A 41 2.61 -8.40 2.16
CA LEU A 41 2.90 -9.84 2.07
C LEU A 41 1.70 -10.66 2.48
N ASP A 42 1.30 -11.59 1.60
CA ASP A 42 0.34 -12.64 1.96
C ASP A 42 1.08 -13.83 2.58
N THR A 43 1.55 -13.65 3.81
CA THR A 43 2.11 -14.72 4.65
C THR A 43 1.14 -15.02 5.80
N TYR A 44 0.98 -16.31 6.12
CA TYR A 44 0.25 -16.77 7.31
C TYR A 44 1.16 -16.91 8.55
N ALA A 45 2.45 -16.57 8.40
CA ALA A 45 3.44 -16.64 9.46
C ALA A 45 3.82 -15.21 9.86
N ASP A 46 4.21 -15.04 11.13
CA ASP A 46 4.73 -13.77 11.66
C ASP A 46 6.02 -13.35 10.95
N ASP A 47 6.78 -14.33 10.41
CA ASP A 47 8.04 -14.14 9.72
C ASP A 47 7.89 -14.00 8.19
N ILE A 48 8.64 -13.06 7.63
CA ILE A 48 8.85 -12.90 6.19
C ILE A 48 9.70 -14.06 5.69
N THR A 49 9.09 -14.97 4.93
CA THR A 49 9.78 -16.17 4.40
C THR A 49 10.18 -16.01 2.94
N ASP A 50 11.19 -16.77 2.48
CA ASP A 50 11.64 -16.85 1.07
C ASP A 50 10.57 -17.29 0.06
N ASN A 51 9.34 -17.60 0.51
CA ASN A 51 8.20 -17.95 -0.33
C ASN A 51 7.10 -16.87 -0.35
N ALA A 52 7.31 -15.75 0.35
CA ALA A 52 6.34 -14.67 0.44
C ALA A 52 6.12 -13.97 -0.92
N ARG A 53 4.87 -13.63 -1.21
CA ARG A 53 4.49 -12.88 -2.42
C ARG A 53 3.88 -11.54 -2.01
N THR A 54 4.20 -10.51 -2.76
CA THR A 54 3.61 -9.17 -2.59
C THR A 54 2.29 -9.11 -3.33
N ASP A 55 1.23 -9.49 -2.63
CA ASP A 55 -0.11 -9.59 -3.19
C ASP A 55 -0.85 -8.24 -3.19
N THR A 56 -0.38 -7.30 -2.36
CA THR A 56 -0.73 -5.88 -2.39
C THR A 56 0.50 -5.07 -2.76
N MET A 57 0.38 -4.20 -3.75
CA MET A 57 1.42 -3.24 -4.13
C MET A 57 0.75 -1.90 -4.41
N MET A 58 1.16 -0.87 -3.70
CA MET A 58 0.59 0.46 -3.82
C MET A 58 1.71 1.50 -3.82
N LEU A 59 1.77 2.29 -4.88
CA LEU A 59 2.63 3.45 -4.95
C LEU A 59 1.85 4.64 -4.38
N VAL A 60 2.33 5.17 -3.26
CA VAL A 60 1.81 6.38 -2.61
C VAL A 60 2.61 7.56 -3.14
N THR A 61 1.95 8.46 -3.86
CA THR A 61 2.57 9.72 -4.30
C THR A 61 2.08 10.86 -3.43
N LEU A 62 3.00 11.51 -2.75
CA LEU A 62 2.78 12.76 -2.03
C LEU A 62 3.06 13.90 -3.02
N ASP A 63 2.00 14.58 -3.48
CA ASP A 63 2.08 15.61 -4.51
C ASP A 63 1.81 16.97 -3.88
N GLU A 64 2.88 17.64 -3.48
CA GLU A 64 2.85 19.00 -2.92
C GLU A 64 2.53 20.06 -3.98
N THR A 65 2.65 19.74 -5.27
CA THR A 65 2.33 20.67 -6.37
C THR A 65 0.83 20.91 -6.45
N TYR A 66 0.02 19.87 -6.28
CA TYR A 66 -1.43 19.91 -6.38
C TYR A 66 -2.17 19.64 -5.06
N ASP A 67 -1.44 19.60 -3.94
CA ASP A 67 -1.98 19.32 -2.60
C ASP A 67 -2.87 18.06 -2.58
N ARG A 68 -2.28 16.94 -3.00
CA ARG A 68 -2.97 15.65 -3.09
C ARG A 68 -2.08 14.46 -2.72
N ILE A 69 -2.71 13.40 -2.25
CA ILE A 69 -2.11 12.08 -2.05
C ILE A 69 -2.71 11.13 -3.09
N ILE A 70 -1.86 10.48 -3.89
CA ILE A 70 -2.31 9.58 -4.95
C ILE A 70 -1.96 8.14 -4.58
N LEU A 71 -2.98 7.31 -4.42
CA LEU A 71 -2.85 5.88 -4.15
C LEU A 71 -2.94 5.10 -5.47
N THR A 72 -1.78 4.77 -6.04
CA THR A 72 -1.70 4.01 -7.28
C THR A 72 -1.55 2.52 -6.97
N SER A 73 -2.61 1.75 -7.19
CA SER A 73 -2.57 0.30 -6.99
C SER A 73 -1.94 -0.42 -8.17
N ILE A 74 -0.95 -1.27 -7.91
CA ILE A 74 -0.28 -2.07 -8.94
C ILE A 74 -0.79 -3.51 -8.86
N LEU A 75 -1.48 -3.96 -9.91
CA LEU A 75 -2.09 -5.29 -9.90
C LEU A 75 -1.03 -6.39 -9.91
N ARG A 76 -1.16 -7.32 -8.96
CA ARG A 76 -0.17 -8.36 -8.68
C ARG A 76 0.16 -9.31 -9.84
N ASP A 77 -0.78 -9.51 -10.76
CA ASP A 77 -0.68 -10.42 -11.89
C ASP A 77 -0.17 -9.72 -13.16
N THR A 78 0.24 -8.46 -13.04
CA THR A 78 0.82 -7.69 -14.14
C THR A 78 2.15 -8.30 -14.57
N LYS A 79 2.24 -8.61 -15.86
CA LYS A 79 3.46 -9.13 -16.47
C LYS A 79 4.49 -8.02 -16.59
N ILE A 80 5.70 -8.29 -16.13
CA ILE A 80 6.78 -7.31 -16.07
C ILE A 80 8.14 -7.98 -16.38
N PRO A 81 9.12 -7.26 -16.94
CA PRO A 81 10.43 -7.84 -17.19
C PRO A 81 11.16 -8.11 -15.86
N ASN A 82 11.51 -9.38 -15.61
CA ASN A 82 12.35 -9.77 -14.49
C ASN A 82 13.78 -9.23 -14.72
N PRO A 83 14.46 -8.68 -13.70
CA PRO A 83 15.87 -8.28 -13.78
C PRO A 83 16.82 -9.36 -14.34
N SER A 84 16.46 -10.64 -14.18
CA SER A 84 17.20 -11.81 -14.68
C SER A 84 16.99 -12.10 -16.18
N GLY A 85 16.19 -11.30 -16.90
CA GLY A 85 16.07 -11.31 -18.36
C GLY A 85 14.84 -11.98 -18.97
N ASN A 86 14.00 -12.66 -18.19
CA ASN A 86 12.72 -13.24 -18.65
C ASN A 86 11.52 -12.42 -18.13
N ASP A 87 10.32 -12.62 -18.67
CA ASP A 87 9.10 -12.03 -18.09
C ASP A 87 8.68 -12.79 -16.82
N THR A 88 8.09 -12.07 -15.86
CA THR A 88 7.46 -12.63 -14.65
C THR A 88 6.19 -11.88 -14.30
N LYS A 89 5.41 -12.40 -13.35
CA LYS A 89 4.41 -11.60 -12.63
C LYS A 89 5.10 -10.71 -11.61
N ILE A 90 4.63 -9.48 -11.46
CA ILE A 90 5.21 -8.50 -10.54
C ILE A 90 5.22 -8.98 -9.07
N ASN A 91 4.20 -9.72 -8.62
CA ASN A 91 4.17 -10.25 -7.24
C ASN A 91 5.21 -11.34 -6.93
N LEU A 92 5.91 -11.84 -7.95
CA LEU A 92 7.01 -12.79 -7.81
C LEU A 92 8.37 -12.08 -7.76
N LEU A 93 8.44 -10.77 -8.02
CA LEU A 93 9.71 -10.04 -7.97
C LEU A 93 10.27 -10.01 -6.56
N TYR A 94 9.44 -9.68 -5.56
CA TYR A 94 9.86 -9.65 -4.16
C TYR A 94 10.50 -10.98 -3.73
N LYS A 95 9.85 -12.10 -4.08
CA LYS A 95 10.36 -13.44 -3.77
C LYS A 95 11.79 -13.67 -4.28
N ASN A 96 12.10 -13.17 -5.47
CA ASN A 96 13.36 -13.49 -6.15
C ASN A 96 14.44 -12.42 -5.95
N HIS A 97 14.05 -11.18 -5.63
CA HIS A 97 14.92 -10.01 -5.67
C HIS A 97 14.73 -9.04 -4.48
N GLY A 98 13.90 -9.39 -3.49
CA GLY A 98 13.60 -8.54 -2.35
C GLY A 98 12.89 -7.24 -2.74
N ILE A 99 12.92 -6.27 -1.81
CA ILE A 99 12.40 -4.91 -2.03
C ILE A 99 13.08 -4.26 -3.23
N GLU A 100 14.42 -4.31 -3.28
CA GLU A 100 15.25 -3.65 -4.29
C GLU A 100 14.81 -4.03 -5.72
N GLY A 101 14.56 -5.30 -6.00
CA GLY A 101 14.16 -5.71 -7.33
C GLY A 101 12.74 -5.31 -7.73
N VAL A 102 11.83 -5.13 -6.77
CA VAL A 102 10.50 -4.57 -7.07
C VAL A 102 10.65 -3.09 -7.40
N THR A 103 11.38 -2.36 -6.57
CA THR A 103 11.62 -0.92 -6.68
C THR A 103 12.29 -0.57 -8.00
N GLN A 104 13.44 -1.18 -8.32
CA GLN A 104 14.17 -0.92 -9.57
C GLN A 104 13.33 -1.14 -10.83
N VAL A 105 12.50 -2.18 -10.82
CA VAL A 105 11.66 -2.48 -11.99
C VAL A 105 10.55 -1.45 -12.12
N LEU A 106 9.91 -1.05 -11.02
CA LEU A 106 8.86 -0.02 -11.05
C LEU A 106 9.41 1.36 -11.44
N GLU A 107 10.56 1.75 -10.88
CA GLU A 107 11.27 2.99 -11.27
C GLU A 107 11.59 3.01 -12.76
N ARG A 108 12.08 1.88 -13.30
CA ARG A 108 12.36 1.75 -14.74
C ARG A 108 11.10 1.84 -15.60
N GLU A 109 10.06 1.07 -15.27
CA GLU A 109 8.86 0.99 -16.12
C GLU A 109 8.01 2.27 -16.05
N LEU A 110 8.02 2.97 -14.91
CA LEU A 110 7.26 4.21 -14.72
C LEU A 110 8.10 5.47 -14.91
N GLU A 111 9.43 5.37 -15.04
CA GLU A 111 10.36 6.51 -15.08
C GLU A 111 10.15 7.49 -13.93
N ILE A 112 10.18 6.95 -12.70
CA ILE A 112 10.10 7.69 -11.44
C ILE A 112 11.21 7.26 -10.50
N GLU A 113 11.44 8.05 -9.45
CA GLU A 113 12.27 7.68 -8.31
C GLU A 113 11.39 7.32 -7.12
N ILE A 114 11.64 6.17 -6.48
CA ILE A 114 10.92 5.73 -5.29
C ILE A 114 11.80 6.05 -4.08
N SER A 115 11.38 7.04 -3.29
CA SER A 115 12.10 7.56 -2.13
C SER A 115 12.19 6.56 -0.96
N GLY A 116 11.37 5.52 -0.96
CA GLY A 116 11.44 4.47 0.02
C GLY A 116 10.30 3.45 -0.09
N THR A 117 10.55 2.28 0.46
CA THR A 117 9.64 1.14 0.43
C THR A 117 9.31 0.66 1.83
N VAL A 118 8.04 0.39 2.07
CA VAL A 118 7.53 -0.21 3.30
C VAL A 118 6.88 -1.54 2.95
N LEU A 119 7.31 -2.59 3.62
CA LEU A 119 6.80 -3.94 3.48
C LEU A 119 6.08 -4.33 4.77
N ILE A 120 4.83 -4.75 4.67
CA ILE A 120 3.97 -5.04 5.81
C ILE A 120 3.40 -6.46 5.68
N ASN A 121 3.44 -7.21 6.78
CA ASN A 121 2.75 -8.48 6.90
C ASN A 121 1.24 -8.27 7.17
N TYR A 122 0.36 -9.02 6.51
CA TYR A 122 -1.08 -8.90 6.71
C TYR A 122 -1.55 -9.14 8.14
N GLU A 123 -0.85 -9.98 8.92
CA GLU A 123 -1.17 -10.11 10.36
C GLU A 123 -0.95 -8.80 11.11
N SER A 124 0.09 -8.04 10.78
CA SER A 124 0.38 -6.74 11.39
C SER A 124 -0.63 -5.66 10.98
N VAL A 125 -1.23 -5.79 9.79
CA VAL A 125 -2.35 -4.92 9.38
C VAL A 125 -3.59 -5.15 10.25
N LYS A 126 -3.80 -6.38 10.75
CA LYS A 126 -4.89 -6.68 11.70
C LYS A 126 -4.72 -5.86 12.98
N ASP A 127 -3.53 -5.94 13.55
CA ASP A 127 -3.19 -5.27 14.80
C ASP A 127 -3.18 -3.74 14.64
N LEU A 128 -2.77 -3.23 13.47
CA LEU A 128 -2.90 -1.81 13.09
C LEU A 128 -4.36 -1.35 13.14
N ILE A 129 -5.25 -2.09 12.49
CA ILE A 129 -6.68 -1.75 12.41
C ILE A 129 -7.29 -1.77 13.81
N ASP A 130 -6.97 -2.78 14.61
CA ASP A 130 -7.47 -2.88 15.98
C ASP A 130 -6.93 -1.75 16.88
N ALA A 131 -5.66 -1.37 16.75
CA ALA A 131 -5.05 -0.25 17.47
C ALA A 131 -5.70 1.10 17.12
N LEU A 132 -6.19 1.24 15.89
CA LEU A 132 -6.94 2.42 15.41
C LEU A 132 -8.45 2.33 15.68
N GLY A 133 -8.89 1.31 16.43
CA GLY A 133 -10.29 1.13 16.80
C GLY A 133 -11.18 0.72 15.62
N GLY A 134 -10.68 -0.11 14.71
CA GLY A 134 -11.41 -0.64 13.56
C GLY A 134 -11.48 0.33 12.38
N VAL A 135 -12.14 -0.09 11.29
CA VAL A 135 -12.43 0.73 10.10
C VAL A 135 -13.90 0.62 9.71
N ASP A 136 -14.47 1.69 9.16
CA ASP A 136 -15.87 1.73 8.74
C ASP A 136 -15.94 1.69 7.21
N ILE A 137 -16.52 0.62 6.65
CA ILE A 137 -16.53 0.38 5.20
C ILE A 137 -17.94 0.06 4.73
N GLU A 138 -18.38 0.75 3.68
CA GLU A 138 -19.62 0.41 2.98
C GLU A 138 -19.44 -0.89 2.18
N ILE A 139 -20.29 -1.87 2.46
CA ILE A 139 -20.26 -3.20 1.85
C ILE A 139 -21.62 -3.59 1.27
N THR A 140 -21.58 -4.46 0.27
CA THR A 140 -22.77 -5.11 -0.30
C THR A 140 -23.23 -6.31 0.53
N GLN A 141 -24.46 -6.79 0.31
CA GLN A 141 -24.96 -7.99 0.97
C GLN A 141 -24.10 -9.22 0.65
N ASN A 142 -23.61 -9.30 -0.59
CA ASN A 142 -22.78 -10.40 -1.03
C ASN A 142 -21.45 -10.42 -0.29
N GLU A 143 -20.82 -9.25 -0.12
CA GLU A 143 -19.59 -9.12 0.65
C GLU A 143 -19.79 -9.46 2.12
N ALA A 144 -20.90 -9.04 2.75
CA ALA A 144 -21.24 -9.43 4.12
C ALA A 144 -21.34 -10.95 4.29
N ASN A 145 -22.01 -11.64 3.34
CA ASN A 145 -22.12 -13.09 3.32
C ASN A 145 -20.76 -13.77 3.16
N THR A 146 -19.91 -13.25 2.28
CA THR A 146 -18.58 -13.83 2.03
C THR A 146 -17.63 -13.61 3.18
N ILE A 147 -17.64 -12.44 3.84
CA ILE A 147 -16.92 -12.21 5.09
C ILE A 147 -17.33 -13.26 6.14
N SER A 148 -18.63 -13.44 6.33
CA SER A 148 -19.18 -14.43 7.27
C SER A 148 -18.76 -15.86 6.91
N SER A 149 -18.74 -16.20 5.63
CA SER A 149 -18.27 -17.50 5.15
C SER A 149 -16.78 -17.72 5.35
N ILE A 150 -15.93 -16.71 5.09
CA ILE A 150 -14.48 -16.77 5.31
C ILE A 150 -14.18 -17.00 6.79
N LEU A 151 -14.91 -16.30 7.66
CA LEU A 151 -14.77 -16.39 9.10
C LEU A 151 -15.56 -17.55 9.72
N LEU A 152 -16.18 -18.42 8.90
CA LEU A 152 -16.96 -19.58 9.35
C LEU A 152 -18.10 -19.22 10.35
N ASN A 153 -18.64 -18.01 10.25
CA ASN A 153 -19.60 -17.42 11.19
C ASN A 153 -19.07 -17.35 12.64
N ASP A 154 -17.75 -17.37 12.82
CA ASP A 154 -17.07 -17.41 14.12
C ASP A 154 -16.49 -16.04 14.49
N ASP A 155 -17.30 -14.98 14.42
CA ASP A 155 -16.96 -13.66 14.96
C ASP A 155 -18.24 -12.96 15.45
N PRO A 156 -18.28 -12.45 16.69
CA PRO A 156 -19.48 -11.80 17.22
C PRO A 156 -19.78 -10.44 16.56
N ASN A 157 -18.83 -9.85 15.84
CA ASN A 157 -18.96 -8.53 15.21
C ASN A 157 -19.22 -8.62 13.70
N LEU A 158 -19.64 -9.79 13.20
CA LEU A 158 -19.92 -9.96 11.76
C LEU A 158 -20.94 -8.93 11.26
N PRO A 159 -20.75 -8.41 10.03
CA PRO A 159 -21.75 -7.53 9.44
C PRO A 159 -23.08 -8.27 9.24
N GLU A 160 -24.18 -7.66 9.70
CA GLU A 160 -25.53 -8.25 9.59
C GLU A 160 -26.11 -8.19 8.17
N GLY A 161 -25.53 -7.37 7.29
CA GLY A 161 -25.96 -7.22 5.90
C GLY A 161 -25.27 -6.07 5.17
N ALA A 162 -25.86 -5.63 4.07
CA ALA A 162 -25.38 -4.48 3.30
C ALA A 162 -25.44 -3.16 4.10
N GLY A 163 -24.51 -2.25 3.82
CA GLY A 163 -24.41 -0.93 4.45
C GLY A 163 -23.01 -0.66 5.00
N VAL A 164 -22.89 0.37 5.84
CA VAL A 164 -21.63 0.68 6.54
C VAL A 164 -21.41 -0.35 7.65
N ALA A 165 -20.35 -1.14 7.52
CA ALA A 165 -19.94 -2.13 8.50
C ALA A 165 -18.70 -1.64 9.24
N HIS A 166 -18.74 -1.71 10.58
CA HIS A 166 -17.58 -1.51 11.41
C HIS A 166 -16.75 -2.80 11.47
N MET A 167 -15.52 -2.74 10.98
CA MET A 167 -14.65 -3.90 10.85
C MET A 167 -13.48 -3.82 11.84
N THR A 168 -13.39 -4.83 12.71
CA THR A 168 -12.14 -5.14 13.44
C THR A 168 -11.07 -5.59 12.44
N GLY A 169 -9.82 -5.66 12.87
CA GLY A 169 -8.71 -6.11 12.03
C GLY A 169 -8.99 -7.48 11.41
N ARG A 170 -9.57 -8.41 12.17
CA ARG A 170 -9.91 -9.75 11.67
C ARG A 170 -10.96 -9.71 10.55
N ILE A 171 -11.99 -8.88 10.71
CA ILE A 171 -13.05 -8.72 9.71
C ILE A 171 -12.51 -8.00 8.47
N ALA A 172 -11.74 -6.93 8.67
CA ALA A 172 -11.12 -6.19 7.58
C ALA A 172 -10.13 -7.05 6.78
N LEU A 173 -9.38 -7.95 7.44
CA LEU A 173 -8.52 -8.90 6.76
C LEU A 173 -9.31 -9.89 5.90
N ALA A 174 -10.44 -10.42 6.42
CA ALA A 174 -11.34 -11.26 5.62
C ALA A 174 -11.91 -10.50 4.42
N TYR A 175 -12.29 -9.23 4.60
CA TYR A 175 -12.74 -8.35 3.53
C TYR A 175 -11.67 -8.14 2.45
N MET A 176 -10.43 -7.80 2.83
CA MET A 176 -9.31 -7.60 1.91
C MET A 176 -8.87 -8.87 1.18
N ARG A 177 -9.11 -10.06 1.75
CA ARG A 177 -8.78 -11.36 1.14
C ARG A 177 -9.89 -11.89 0.23
N ASN A 178 -11.08 -11.29 0.21
CA ASN A 178 -12.18 -11.76 -0.62
C ASN A 178 -11.83 -11.67 -2.13
N ARG A 179 -11.87 -12.83 -2.81
CA ARG A 179 -11.66 -12.99 -4.26
C ARG A 179 -12.88 -13.49 -5.02
N TRP A 180 -13.93 -13.89 -4.30
CA TRP A 180 -15.11 -14.55 -4.87
C TRP A 180 -16.16 -13.57 -5.37
N ASP A 181 -16.17 -12.38 -4.79
CA ASP A 181 -17.12 -11.34 -5.16
C ASP A 181 -16.43 -10.21 -5.91
N THR A 182 -17.03 -9.82 -7.02
CA THR A 182 -16.74 -8.55 -7.65
C THR A 182 -17.70 -7.49 -7.15
N LEU A 183 -17.19 -6.27 -7.01
CA LEU A 183 -17.97 -5.11 -6.55
C LEU A 183 -19.09 -4.73 -7.55
N ASP A 184 -18.98 -5.20 -8.80
CA ASP A 184 -19.92 -4.95 -9.91
C ASP A 184 -20.62 -6.22 -10.45
N GLY A 185 -20.35 -7.41 -9.88
CA GLY A 185 -20.89 -8.69 -10.35
C GLY A 185 -20.25 -9.27 -11.62
N SER A 186 -19.15 -8.71 -12.13
CA SER A 186 -18.40 -9.22 -13.29
C SER A 186 -17.35 -10.30 -12.92
N SER A 187 -16.71 -10.94 -13.91
CA SER A 187 -15.57 -11.86 -13.67
C SER A 187 -14.27 -11.07 -13.54
N GLY A 188 -13.80 -10.79 -12.32
CA GLY A 188 -12.65 -9.90 -12.11
C GLY A 188 -12.07 -9.88 -10.67
N GLY A 189 -12.13 -10.98 -9.93
CA GLY A 189 -11.88 -11.04 -8.48
C GLY A 189 -10.61 -10.35 -7.95
N ASP A 190 -9.51 -10.29 -8.73
CA ASP A 190 -8.29 -9.61 -8.29
C ASP A 190 -8.39 -8.07 -8.36
N PHE A 191 -9.17 -7.50 -9.30
CA PHE A 191 -9.42 -6.05 -9.38
C PHE A 191 -10.21 -5.57 -8.16
N SER A 192 -11.31 -6.26 -7.84
CA SER A 192 -12.12 -5.95 -6.67
C SER A 192 -11.34 -6.16 -5.37
N ARG A 193 -10.47 -7.18 -5.29
CA ARG A 193 -9.61 -7.36 -4.12
C ARG A 193 -8.68 -6.16 -3.90
N THR A 194 -8.01 -5.69 -4.94
CA THR A 194 -7.16 -4.50 -4.85
C THR A 194 -7.96 -3.25 -4.46
N GLU A 195 -9.20 -3.12 -4.93
CA GLU A 195 -10.09 -2.04 -4.50
C GLU A 195 -10.44 -2.11 -3.02
N ARG A 196 -10.75 -3.28 -2.48
CA ARG A 196 -11.02 -3.47 -1.05
C ARG A 196 -9.81 -3.10 -0.18
N GLN A 197 -8.62 -3.50 -0.59
CA GLN A 197 -7.37 -3.15 0.09
C GLN A 197 -7.17 -1.63 0.13
N ARG A 198 -7.43 -0.95 -1.00
CA ARG A 198 -7.36 0.51 -1.09
C ARG A 198 -8.42 1.21 -0.24
N LYS A 199 -9.65 0.68 -0.14
CA LYS A 199 -10.69 1.18 0.78
C LYS A 199 -10.25 1.10 2.25
N VAL A 200 -9.66 -0.02 2.67
CA VAL A 200 -9.12 -0.17 4.03
C VAL A 200 -7.99 0.82 4.28
N LEU A 201 -7.01 0.93 3.38
CA LEU A 201 -5.90 1.88 3.52
C LEU A 201 -6.37 3.34 3.55
N THR A 202 -7.36 3.69 2.75
CA THR A 202 -7.98 5.03 2.75
C THR A 202 -8.60 5.35 4.11
N GLN A 203 -9.40 4.44 4.68
CA GLN A 203 -9.98 4.61 6.02
C GLN A 203 -8.91 4.71 7.11
N LEU A 204 -7.81 3.94 7.00
CA LEU A 204 -6.69 4.03 7.93
C LEU A 204 -5.98 5.39 7.84
N LEU A 205 -5.74 5.90 6.64
CA LEU A 205 -5.18 7.23 6.43
C LEU A 205 -6.08 8.32 7.03
N ASP A 206 -7.39 8.25 6.79
CA ASP A 206 -8.35 9.20 7.36
C ASP A 206 -8.42 9.15 8.89
N LYS A 207 -8.27 7.97 9.49
CA LYS A 207 -8.14 7.85 10.95
C LYS A 207 -6.84 8.46 11.45
N CYS A 208 -5.72 8.15 10.83
CA CYS A 208 -4.41 8.71 11.18
C CYS A 208 -4.37 10.24 11.08
N ARG A 209 -5.10 10.84 10.13
CA ARG A 209 -5.21 12.31 9.98
C ARG A 209 -5.81 13.01 11.19
N ASN A 210 -6.61 12.30 11.99
CA ASN A 210 -7.27 12.84 13.17
C ASN A 210 -6.51 12.56 14.47
N LEU A 211 -5.38 11.83 14.41
CA LEU A 211 -4.58 11.49 15.57
C LEU A 211 -3.54 12.55 15.92
N GLY A 212 -3.29 12.69 17.22
CA GLY A 212 -2.13 13.43 17.72
C GLY A 212 -0.84 12.64 17.54
N LEU A 213 0.30 13.34 17.67
CA LEU A 213 1.63 12.75 17.51
C LEU A 213 1.91 11.57 18.45
N SER A 214 1.39 11.62 19.69
CA SER A 214 1.55 10.52 20.65
C SER A 214 0.83 9.26 20.17
N GLU A 215 -0.39 9.40 19.67
CA GLU A 215 -1.21 8.28 19.19
C GLU A 215 -0.61 7.68 17.92
N LEU A 216 -0.08 8.50 17.02
CA LEU A 216 0.68 8.02 15.86
C LEU A 216 1.93 7.24 16.25
N SER A 217 2.63 7.65 17.33
CA SER A 217 3.76 6.88 17.86
C SER A 217 3.32 5.54 18.45
N ASP A 218 2.18 5.49 19.13
CA ASP A 218 1.64 4.24 19.68
C ASP A 218 1.24 3.28 18.57
N VAL A 219 0.63 3.79 17.50
CA VAL A 219 0.30 3.03 16.28
C VAL A 219 1.56 2.46 15.63
N TYR A 220 2.61 3.27 15.46
CA TYR A 220 3.89 2.78 14.92
C TYR A 220 4.49 1.66 15.78
N ASN A 221 4.51 1.84 17.11
CA ASN A 221 5.05 0.84 18.03
C ASN A 221 4.24 -0.47 18.00
N ALA A 222 2.94 -0.41 17.72
CA ALA A 222 2.09 -1.59 17.60
C ALA A 222 2.42 -2.43 16.35
N ILE A 223 2.86 -1.79 15.26
CA ILE A 223 3.08 -2.45 13.96
C ILE A 223 4.56 -2.70 13.66
N SER A 224 5.49 -2.08 14.39
CA SER A 224 6.91 -2.02 14.02
C SER A 224 7.56 -3.39 13.84
N ASP A 225 7.10 -4.40 14.57
CA ASP A 225 7.67 -5.75 14.51
C ASP A 225 7.31 -6.50 13.21
N GLY A 226 6.27 -6.08 12.49
CA GLY A 226 5.88 -6.64 11.20
C GLY A 226 5.96 -5.69 10.02
N VAL A 227 6.76 -4.62 10.20
CA VAL A 227 7.11 -3.67 9.14
C VAL A 227 8.60 -3.79 8.84
N GLU A 228 8.93 -4.03 7.58
CA GLU A 228 10.29 -3.94 7.05
C GLU A 228 10.38 -2.74 6.10
N THR A 229 11.51 -2.03 6.09
CA THR A 229 11.73 -0.89 5.18
C THR A 229 13.20 -0.77 4.80
N ASP A 230 13.44 -0.29 3.58
CA ASP A 230 14.76 0.09 3.07
C ASP A 230 15.17 1.52 3.50
N MET A 231 14.27 2.28 4.12
CA MET A 231 14.53 3.64 4.57
C MET A 231 15.32 3.68 5.88
N THR A 232 16.28 4.59 5.94
CA THR A 232 16.92 5.01 7.18
C THR A 232 15.93 5.77 8.08
N ALA A 233 16.27 5.91 9.36
CA ALA A 233 15.46 6.68 10.30
C ALA A 233 15.25 8.15 9.86
N LEU A 234 16.22 8.73 9.13
CA LEU A 234 16.11 10.10 8.63
C LEU A 234 15.19 10.20 7.40
N GLU A 235 15.25 9.22 6.50
CA GLU A 235 14.34 9.13 5.35
C GLU A 235 12.89 8.88 5.79
N LEU A 236 12.69 8.01 6.79
CA LEU A 236 11.38 7.83 7.43
C LEU A 236 10.84 9.14 8.03
N LEU A 237 11.68 9.91 8.73
CA LEU A 237 11.29 11.20 9.28
C LEU A 237 10.90 12.18 8.16
N THR A 238 11.65 12.18 7.07
CA THR A 238 11.37 13.00 5.89
C THR A 238 10.03 12.62 5.25
N ALA A 239 9.77 11.32 5.09
CA ALA A 239 8.49 10.81 4.59
C ALA A 239 7.30 11.23 5.48
N ILE A 240 7.47 11.13 6.80
CA ILE A 240 6.46 11.58 7.77
C ILE A 240 6.23 13.09 7.64
N GLN A 241 7.28 13.89 7.47
CA GLN A 241 7.16 15.34 7.32
C GLN A 241 6.38 15.71 6.05
N HIS A 242 6.69 15.10 4.90
CA HIS A 242 5.94 15.30 3.67
C HIS A 242 4.47 14.89 3.84
N GLY A 243 4.22 13.72 4.45
CA GLY A 243 2.86 13.24 4.72
C GLY A 243 2.07 14.15 5.67
N TYR A 244 2.74 14.73 6.68
CA TYR A 244 2.11 15.67 7.62
C TYR A 244 1.67 16.96 6.93
N GLY A 245 2.44 17.45 5.96
CA GLY A 245 2.07 18.60 5.13
C GLY A 245 0.78 18.39 4.33
N LEU A 246 0.48 17.13 4.00
CA LEU A 246 -0.64 16.72 3.16
C LEU A 246 -1.78 16.04 3.95
N LEU A 247 -1.87 16.24 5.28
CA LEU A 247 -2.94 15.62 6.08
C LEU A 247 -4.35 16.03 5.63
N GLN A 248 -4.51 17.23 5.07
CA GLN A 248 -5.81 17.72 4.58
C GLN A 248 -5.92 17.66 3.04
N ALA A 249 -4.90 17.10 2.39
CA ALA A 249 -4.82 16.99 0.95
C ALA A 249 -5.91 16.06 0.39
N GLN A 250 -6.29 16.30 -0.86
CA GLN A 250 -7.24 15.42 -1.55
C GLN A 250 -6.66 14.02 -1.73
N LEU A 251 -7.45 12.99 -1.49
CA LEU A 251 -7.06 11.61 -1.80
C LEU A 251 -7.52 11.25 -3.22
N CYS A 252 -6.58 10.88 -4.06
CA CYS A 252 -6.82 10.42 -5.42
C CYS A 252 -6.46 8.94 -5.55
N GLU A 253 -7.18 8.23 -6.41
CA GLU A 253 -6.95 6.80 -6.62
C GLU A 253 -6.60 6.53 -8.08
N TYR A 254 -5.63 5.64 -8.29
CA TYR A 254 -5.24 5.20 -9.62
C TYR A 254 -4.88 3.71 -9.62
N ARG A 255 -4.79 3.11 -10.82
CA ARG A 255 -4.46 1.70 -10.96
C ARG A 255 -3.60 1.44 -12.19
N ILE A 256 -2.63 0.54 -12.02
CA ILE A 256 -1.81 -0.01 -13.09
C ILE A 256 -2.01 -1.53 -13.15
N PRO A 257 -2.28 -2.10 -14.34
CA PRO A 257 -2.49 -1.41 -15.60
C PRO A 257 -3.81 -0.62 -15.65
N ALA A 258 -3.76 0.53 -16.33
CA ALA A 258 -4.91 1.36 -16.63
C ALA A 258 -5.81 0.72 -17.69
N ASP A 259 -7.07 1.14 -17.77
CA ASP A 259 -8.03 0.55 -18.69
C ASP A 259 -7.59 0.74 -20.15
N GLY A 260 -7.80 -0.30 -20.97
CA GLY A 260 -7.36 -0.32 -22.37
C GLY A 260 -5.85 -0.48 -22.58
N THR A 261 -5.04 -0.57 -21.52
CA THR A 261 -3.58 -0.73 -21.62
C THR A 261 -3.08 -2.15 -21.39
N TYR A 262 -3.96 -3.12 -21.17
CA TYR A 262 -3.59 -4.52 -20.93
C TYR A 262 -4.48 -5.51 -21.68
N ARG A 263 -4.01 -6.75 -21.76
CA ARG A 263 -4.79 -7.91 -22.23
C ARG A 263 -4.56 -9.09 -21.29
N TYR A 264 -5.57 -9.94 -21.15
CA TYR A 264 -5.38 -11.24 -20.50
C TYR A 264 -4.46 -12.12 -21.36
N GLY A 265 -3.51 -12.76 -20.71
CA GLY A 265 -2.58 -13.68 -21.34
C GLY A 265 -2.19 -14.82 -20.40
N GLU A 266 -1.20 -15.59 -20.81
CA GLU A 266 -0.64 -16.70 -20.04
C GLU A 266 0.88 -16.61 -20.02
N LEU A 267 1.48 -16.90 -18.87
CA LEU A 267 2.91 -17.01 -18.67
C LEU A 267 3.18 -18.27 -17.85
N ASN A 268 3.92 -19.23 -18.42
CA ASN A 268 4.27 -20.50 -17.76
C ASN A 268 3.05 -21.24 -17.17
N GLY A 269 1.93 -21.33 -17.90
CA GLY A 269 0.72 -22.01 -17.39
C GLY A 269 -0.13 -21.19 -16.42
N SER A 270 0.24 -19.94 -16.13
CA SER A 270 -0.49 -19.05 -15.22
C SER A 270 -1.06 -17.84 -15.96
N SER A 271 -2.31 -17.47 -15.65
CA SER A 271 -2.93 -16.25 -16.20
C SER A 271 -2.18 -15.00 -15.77
N VAL A 272 -2.02 -14.03 -16.67
CA VAL A 272 -1.36 -12.74 -16.43
C VAL A 272 -2.08 -11.58 -17.09
N LEU A 273 -1.86 -10.38 -16.57
CA LEU A 273 -2.20 -9.13 -17.27
C LEU A 273 -0.98 -8.70 -18.10
N SER A 274 -1.03 -8.92 -19.41
CA SER A 274 0.00 -8.43 -20.34
C SER A 274 -0.21 -6.94 -20.57
N ALA A 275 0.43 -6.12 -19.74
CA ALA A 275 0.37 -4.66 -19.79
C ALA A 275 1.29 -4.08 -20.87
N ASN A 276 0.84 -3.00 -21.50
CA ASN A 276 1.67 -2.11 -22.29
C ASN A 276 2.25 -1.05 -21.34
N TRP A 277 3.48 -1.28 -20.88
CA TRP A 277 4.14 -0.39 -19.91
C TRP A 277 4.42 1.00 -20.46
N THR A 278 4.73 1.14 -21.75
CA THR A 278 4.88 2.45 -22.39
C THR A 278 3.61 3.30 -22.25
N ARG A 279 2.44 2.71 -22.54
CA ARG A 279 1.15 3.41 -22.37
C ARG A 279 0.78 3.66 -20.92
N ASN A 280 1.06 2.71 -20.03
CA ASN A 280 0.80 2.90 -18.60
C ASN A 280 1.64 4.03 -18.03
N LYS A 281 2.91 4.13 -18.43
CA LYS A 281 3.79 5.24 -18.09
C LYS A 281 3.22 6.55 -18.60
N GLU A 282 2.86 6.64 -19.88
CA GLU A 282 2.23 7.84 -20.46
C GLU A 282 1.01 8.30 -19.66
N TYR A 283 0.06 7.38 -19.39
CA TYR A 283 -1.17 7.72 -18.64
C TYR A 283 -0.88 8.05 -17.17
N PHE A 284 0.11 7.40 -16.56
CA PHE A 284 0.51 7.70 -15.19
C PHE A 284 1.09 9.11 -15.07
N HIS A 285 2.01 9.51 -15.96
CA HIS A 285 2.54 10.88 -15.98
C HIS A 285 1.48 11.91 -16.36
N GLU A 286 0.59 11.61 -17.31
CA GLU A 286 -0.56 12.48 -17.63
C GLU A 286 -1.44 12.72 -16.39
N MET A 287 -1.71 11.67 -15.61
CA MET A 287 -2.44 11.77 -14.35
C MET A 287 -1.68 12.62 -13.32
N LEU A 288 -0.37 12.42 -13.17
CA LEU A 288 0.46 13.22 -12.27
C LEU A 288 0.45 14.71 -12.65
N ASP A 289 0.43 15.03 -13.94
CA ASP A 289 0.47 16.40 -14.44
C ASP A 289 -0.90 17.07 -14.52
N THR A 290 -1.98 16.30 -14.45
CA THR A 290 -3.35 16.81 -14.46
C THR A 290 -3.79 17.21 -13.05
N PRO A 291 -4.18 18.47 -12.79
CA PRO A 291 -4.70 18.88 -11.49
C PRO A 291 -6.01 18.13 -11.18
N PRO A 292 -6.32 17.90 -9.89
CA PRO A 292 -7.56 17.23 -9.54
C PRO A 292 -8.79 18.04 -9.95
N GLU A 293 -9.89 17.35 -10.28
CA GLU A 293 -11.18 17.99 -10.51
C GLU A 293 -11.71 18.58 -9.19
N VAL A 294 -12.09 19.87 -9.22
CA VAL A 294 -12.59 20.66 -8.08
C VAL A 294 -14.06 20.35 -7.79
#